data_AF-A0A9N9NMR6-F1
#
_entry.id   AF-A0A9N9NMR6-F1
#
_cell.length_a   1.000
_cell.length_b   1.000
_cell.length_c   1.000
_cell.angle_alpha   90.00
_cell.angle_beta   90.00
_cell.angle_gamma   90.00
#
_symmetry.space_group_name_H-M   'P 1'
#
loop_
_entity.id
_entity.type
_entity.pdbx_description
1 polymer ?
#
loop_
_entity_poly.entity_id
_entity_poly.type
_entity_poly.pdbx_seq_one_letter_code
_entity_poly.pdbx_strand_id
1 'polypeptide(L)'
;MLAKDKVGKYKILHAIQDFYFCEHLKLLITYIREKQAIEQIIYEHTNYIRLHGKDMTSLFKLFGAIEGLIYTFPSIQTIHSIPVLQVKELYQRLYQKKEQINGLTYKIGRGGG
;
A
#
# COMPACT_ATOMS: atom_id res chain seq x y z
N MET A 1 -0.44 -0.46 -2.47
CA MET A 1 -0.19 0.84 -1.81
C MET A 1 -1.40 1.72 -2.04
N LEU A 2 -2.04 2.20 -0.98
CA LEU A 2 -3.25 3.02 -1.06
C LEU A 2 -2.90 4.44 -0.60
N ALA A 3 -3.22 5.42 -1.43
CA ALA A 3 -3.15 6.83 -1.08
C ALA A 3 -4.57 7.39 -1.05
N LYS A 4 -4.86 8.21 -0.04
CA LYS A 4 -6.18 8.79 0.21
C LYS A 4 -6.21 10.21 -0.36
N ASP A 5 -7.21 10.53 -1.18
CA ASP A 5 -7.44 11.91 -1.64
C ASP A 5 -8.30 12.69 -0.64
N LYS A 6 -8.41 14.02 -0.83
CA LYS A 6 -9.26 14.92 -0.03
C LYS A 6 -10.76 14.56 -0.02
N VAL A 7 -11.18 13.58 -0.82
CA VAL A 7 -12.57 13.10 -0.95
C VAL A 7 -12.71 11.70 -0.31
N GLY A 8 -11.68 11.19 0.35
CA GLY A 8 -11.69 9.90 1.05
C GLY A 8 -11.72 8.69 0.12
N LYS A 9 -11.47 8.86 -1.18
CA LYS A 9 -11.41 7.76 -2.14
C LYS A 9 -10.00 7.18 -2.17
N TYR A 10 -9.90 5.88 -1.90
CA TYR A 10 -8.67 5.11 -2.08
C TYR A 10 -8.53 4.72 -3.54
N LYS A 11 -7.46 5.16 -4.21
CA LYS A 11 -7.14 4.70 -5.57
C LYS A 11 -6.11 3.57 -5.49
N ILE A 12 -6.47 2.42 -6.06
CA ILE A 12 -5.57 1.28 -6.20
C ILE A 12 -4.61 1.59 -7.35
N LEU A 13 -3.32 1.68 -7.07
CA LEU A 13 -2.28 1.68 -8.09
C LEU A 13 -2.08 0.22 -8.54
N HIS A 14 -2.55 -0.11 -9.76
CA HIS A 14 -2.33 -1.42 -10.37
C HIS A 14 -0.84 -1.63 -10.67
N ALA A 15 -0.41 -2.87 -10.48
CA ALA A 15 0.97 -3.32 -10.37
C ALA A 15 1.84 -2.95 -11.59
N ILE A 16 2.95 -2.26 -11.30
CA ILE A 16 4.10 -2.13 -12.18
C ILE A 16 4.87 -3.46 -12.08
N GLN A 17 5.08 -4.13 -13.22
CA GLN A 17 5.77 -5.42 -13.32
C GLN A 17 7.31 -5.29 -13.31
N ASP A 18 7.85 -4.08 -13.25
CA ASP A 18 9.29 -3.86 -13.35
C ASP A 18 10.03 -4.09 -12.03
N PHE A 19 11.17 -4.78 -12.14
CA PHE A 19 12.06 -5.16 -11.03
C PHE A 19 12.85 -3.98 -10.41
N TYR A 20 12.70 -2.76 -10.93
CA TYR A 20 13.52 -1.61 -10.55
C TYR A 20 12.80 -0.70 -9.55
N PHE A 21 13.19 -0.79 -8.28
CA PHE A 21 12.63 0.03 -7.17
C PHE A 21 12.61 1.54 -7.47
N CYS A 22 13.56 2.04 -8.27
CA CYS A 22 13.63 3.45 -8.69
C CYS A 22 12.38 3.90 -9.45
N GLU A 23 11.83 3.08 -10.35
CA GLU A 23 10.66 3.45 -11.13
C GLU A 23 9.39 3.49 -10.26
N HIS A 24 9.27 2.54 -9.34
CA HIS A 24 8.20 2.54 -8.33
C HIS A 24 8.26 3.79 -7.45
N LEU A 25 9.45 4.16 -6.98
CA LEU A 25 9.64 5.35 -6.17
C LEU A 25 9.34 6.64 -6.93
N LYS A 26 9.76 6.74 -8.20
CA LYS A 26 9.45 7.90 -9.06
C LYS A 26 7.94 8.08 -9.21
N LEU A 27 7.19 7.01 -9.49
CA LEU A 27 5.75 7.07 -9.63
C LEU A 27 5.06 7.53 -8.34
N LEU A 28 5.54 7.06 -7.19
CA LEU A 28 5.07 7.53 -5.89
C LEU A 28 5.32 9.00 -5.65
N ILE A 29 6.55 9.46 -5.90
CA ILE A 29 6.93 10.86 -5.76
C ILE A 29 6.07 11.74 -6.67
N THR A 30 5.87 11.34 -7.93
CA THR A 30 5.01 12.07 -8.87
C THR A 30 3.59 12.17 -8.34
N TYR A 31 3.01 11.05 -7.87
CA TYR A 31 1.65 11.05 -7.32
C TYR A 31 1.51 11.95 -6.08
N ILE A 32 2.49 11.91 -5.17
CA ILE A 32 2.49 12.76 -3.97
C ILE A 32 2.56 14.24 -4.35
N ARG A 33 3.41 14.58 -5.32
CA ARG A 33 3.53 15.96 -5.85
C ARG A 33 2.26 16.45 -6.53
N GLU A 34 1.56 15.61 -7.26
CA GLU A 34 0.29 15.97 -7.91
C GLU A 34 -0.83 16.20 -6.89
N LYS A 35 -0.88 15.40 -5.83
CA LYS A 35 -1.97 15.47 -4.84
C LYS A 35 -1.73 16.49 -3.73
N GLN A 36 -0.47 16.77 -3.40
CA GLN A 36 0.04 17.73 -2.41
C GLN A 36 -0.46 17.57 -0.96
N ALA A 37 -1.59 16.92 -0.72
CA ALA A 37 -2.28 16.79 0.57
C ALA A 37 -2.45 15.32 0.99
N ILE A 38 -1.40 14.52 0.82
CA ILE A 38 -1.38 13.14 1.33
C ILE A 38 -0.84 13.18 2.76
N GLU A 39 -1.70 12.95 3.74
CA GLU A 39 -1.34 12.96 5.16
C GLU A 39 -0.84 11.60 5.65
N GLN A 40 -1.28 10.53 5.00
CA GLN A 40 -1.02 9.17 5.43
C GLN A 40 -0.71 8.28 4.23
N ILE A 41 0.34 7.47 4.40
CA ILE A 41 0.68 6.39 3.47
C ILE A 41 0.45 5.05 4.17
N ILE A 42 -0.26 4.14 3.49
CA ILE A 42 -0.42 2.77 3.96
C ILE A 42 0.03 1.82 2.85
N TYR A 43 0.96 0.94 3.18
CA TYR A 43 1.43 -0.09 2.26
C TYR A 43 1.49 -1.46 2.93
N GLU A 44 1.33 -2.48 2.09
CA GLU A 44 1.45 -3.87 2.51
C GLU A 44 2.88 -4.33 2.28
N HIS A 45 3.43 -5.08 3.23
CA HIS A 45 4.72 -5.73 3.06
C HIS A 45 4.58 -7.24 3.20
N THR A 46 5.41 -7.96 2.49
CA THR A 46 5.50 -9.41 2.58
C THR A 46 6.69 -9.77 3.45
N ASN A 47 6.57 -10.81 4.29
CA ASN A 47 7.72 -11.41 4.97
C ASN A 47 8.50 -12.32 4.01
N TYR A 48 8.65 -11.96 2.73
CA TYR A 48 9.21 -12.84 1.70
C TYR A 48 10.74 -12.95 1.86
N ILE A 49 11.17 -13.62 2.92
CA ILE A 49 12.56 -14.01 3.21
C ILE A 49 12.82 -15.34 2.51
N ARG A 50 12.67 -15.37 1.18
CA ARG A 50 12.98 -16.59 0.38
C ARG A 50 14.02 -16.37 -0.69
N LEU A 51 14.35 -15.12 -1.02
CA LEU A 51 15.30 -14.79 -2.07
C LEU A 51 16.50 -14.07 -1.45
N HIS A 52 17.55 -14.84 -1.13
CA HIS A 52 18.85 -14.23 -0.86
C HIS A 52 19.37 -13.60 -2.16
N GLY A 53 19.60 -12.29 -2.19
CA GLY A 53 20.21 -11.63 -3.35
C GLY A 53 19.76 -10.19 -3.61
N LYS A 54 19.95 -9.77 -4.88
CA LYS A 54 19.72 -8.39 -5.36
C LYS A 54 18.27 -7.94 -5.21
N ASP A 55 17.30 -8.86 -5.39
CA ASP A 55 15.88 -8.54 -5.34
C ASP A 55 15.41 -8.14 -3.94
N MET A 56 15.89 -8.85 -2.92
CA MET A 56 15.61 -8.51 -1.52
C MET A 56 16.21 -7.15 -1.15
N THR A 57 17.41 -6.85 -1.65
CA THR A 57 18.05 -5.55 -1.44
C THR A 57 17.25 -4.42 -2.11
N SER A 58 16.77 -4.61 -3.34
CA SER A 58 15.91 -3.65 -4.02
C SER A 58 14.58 -3.43 -3.29
N LEU A 59 14.00 -4.49 -2.75
CA LEU A 59 12.77 -4.40 -1.96
C LEU A 59 12.98 -3.62 -0.65
N PHE A 60 14.06 -3.88 0.09
CA PHE A 60 14.39 -3.10 1.28
C PHE A 60 14.72 -1.64 0.97
N LYS A 61 15.39 -1.37 -0.16
CA LYS A 61 15.58 0.01 -0.65
C LYS A 61 14.26 0.70 -0.92
N LEU A 62 13.28 -0.01 -1.51
CA LEU A 62 11.94 0.54 -1.73
C LEU A 62 11.25 0.86 -0.40
N PHE A 63 11.26 -0.07 0.56
CA PHE A 63 10.65 0.16 1.88
C PHE A 63 11.30 1.34 2.60
N GLY A 64 12.63 1.37 2.67
CA GLY A 64 13.36 2.50 3.26
C GLY A 64 13.07 3.82 2.55
N ALA A 65 12.97 3.81 1.21
CA ALA A 65 12.63 5.01 0.46
C ALA A 65 11.20 5.50 0.74
N ILE A 66 10.23 4.58 0.90
CA ILE A 66 8.85 4.92 1.27
C ILE A 66 8.82 5.52 2.66
N GLU A 67 9.45 4.87 3.66
CA GLU A 67 9.54 5.39 5.03
C GLU A 67 10.23 6.77 5.08
N GLY A 68 11.20 7.01 4.19
CA GLY A 68 11.88 8.29 4.06
C GLY A 68 11.03 9.44 3.50
N LEU A 69 9.87 9.15 2.90
CA LEU A 69 9.01 10.18 2.29
C LEU A 69 8.48 11.18 3.32
N ILE A 70 8.30 10.74 4.58
CA ILE A 70 7.86 11.61 5.69
C ILE A 70 8.81 12.80 5.92
N TYR A 71 10.11 12.62 5.66
CA TYR A 71 11.12 13.66 5.80
C TYR A 71 11.24 14.55 4.54
N THR A 72 10.72 14.08 3.41
CA THR A 72 10.79 14.80 2.12
C THR A 72 9.53 15.62 1.86
N PHE A 73 8.37 15.14 2.30
CA PHE A 73 7.07 15.75 2.07
C PHE A 73 6.41 16.12 3.40
N PRO A 74 6.39 17.41 3.79
CA PRO A 74 5.83 17.85 5.07
C PRO A 74 4.34 17.55 5.24
N SER A 75 3.60 17.32 4.15
CA SER A 75 2.19 16.94 4.23
C SER A 75 1.99 15.52 4.75
N ILE A 76 2.96 14.63 4.59
CA ILE A 76 2.89 13.26 5.10
C ILE A 76 3.23 13.28 6.58
N GLN A 77 2.30 12.83 7.42
CA GLN A 77 2.45 12.78 8.86
C GLN A 77 2.70 11.36 9.38
N THR A 78 2.14 10.36 8.68
CA THR A 78 2.19 8.97 9.12
C THR A 78 2.41 8.02 7.96
N ILE A 79 3.22 6.99 8.20
CA ILE A 79 3.45 5.89 7.28
C ILE A 79 3.21 4.59 8.05
N HIS A 80 2.36 3.73 7.52
CA HIS A 80 2.05 2.43 8.11
C HIS A 80 2.36 1.32 7.14
N SER A 81 3.09 0.33 7.64
CA SER A 81 3.34 -0.92 6.96
C SER A 81 2.50 -2.03 7.59
N ILE A 82 1.80 -2.81 6.76
CA ILE A 82 0.94 -3.90 7.23
C ILE A 82 1.42 -5.23 6.64
N PRO A 83 1.67 -6.26 7.45
CA PRO A 83 2.02 -7.58 6.93
C PRO A 83 0.88 -8.15 6.08
N VAL A 84 1.21 -8.65 4.89
CA VAL A 84 0.23 -9.22 3.94
C VAL A 84 -0.61 -10.34 4.55
N LEU A 85 -0.06 -11.09 5.52
CA LEU A 85 -0.78 -12.15 6.23
C LEU A 85 -1.96 -11.58 7.04
N GLN A 86 -1.76 -10.46 7.73
CA GLN A 86 -2.84 -9.81 8.49
C GLN A 86 -3.96 -9.31 7.57
N VAL A 87 -3.60 -8.78 6.40
CA VAL A 87 -4.58 -8.35 5.38
C VAL A 87 -5.39 -9.55 4.87
N LYS A 88 -4.71 -10.68 4.59
CA LYS A 88 -5.37 -11.92 4.13
C LYS A 88 -6.31 -12.50 5.19
N GLU A 89 -5.87 -12.54 6.45
CA GLU A 89 -6.68 -13.01 7.58
C GLU A 89 -7.92 -12.15 7.79
N LEU A 90 -7.75 -10.82 7.77
CA LEU A 90 -8.88 -9.89 7.84
C LEU A 90 -9.84 -10.10 6.67
N TYR A 91 -9.33 -10.17 5.44
CA TYR A 91 -10.15 -10.43 4.26
C TYR A 91 -10.98 -11.72 4.39
N GLN A 92 -10.37 -12.81 4.86
CA GLN A 92 -11.09 -14.07 5.07
C GLN A 92 -12.19 -13.94 6.12
N ARG A 93 -11.93 -13.25 7.24
CA ARG A 93 -12.95 -13.03 8.29
C ARG A 93 -14.11 -12.17 7.79
N LEU A 94 -13.83 -11.13 7.01
CA LEU A 94 -14.84 -10.29 6.36
C LEU A 94 -15.66 -11.10 5.34
N TYR A 95 -15.00 -11.89 4.51
CA TYR A 95 -15.65 -12.73 3.50
C TYR A 95 -16.59 -13.77 4.13
N GLN A 96 -16.15 -14.39 5.23
CA GLN A 96 -16.95 -15.34 6.01
C GLN A 96 -18.03 -14.67 6.88
N LYS A 97 -18.18 -13.34 6.80
CA LYS A 97 -19.09 -12.53 7.63
C LYS A 97 -18.88 -12.69 9.15
N LYS A 98 -17.68 -13.12 9.55
CA LYS A 98 -17.30 -13.27 10.97
C LYS A 98 -16.92 -11.95 11.61
N GLU A 99 -16.52 -10.97 10.79
CA GLU A 99 -16.27 -9.60 11.19
C GLU A 99 -16.98 -8.62 10.26
N GLN A 100 -17.33 -7.45 10.78
CA GLN A 100 -17.84 -6.32 10.02
C GLN A 100 -17.05 -5.07 10.42
N ILE A 101 -16.72 -4.23 9.44
CA ILE A 101 -16.13 -2.93 9.71
C ILE A 101 -17.26 -1.91 9.75
N ASN A 102 -17.39 -1.22 10.89
CA ASN A 102 -18.42 -0.19 11.06
C ASN A 102 -18.32 0.86 9.94
N GLY A 103 -19.47 1.14 9.31
CA GLY A 103 -19.54 2.09 8.20
C GLY A 103 -19.13 1.52 6.83
N LEU A 104 -18.76 0.24 6.73
CA LEU A 104 -18.46 -0.42 5.46
C LEU A 104 -19.37 -1.64 5.26
N THR A 105 -20.23 -1.57 4.25
CA THR A 105 -21.02 -2.73 3.82
C THR A 105 -20.23 -3.52 2.78
N TYR A 106 -19.92 -4.79 3.09
CA TYR A 106 -19.32 -5.69 2.13
C TYR A 106 -20.30 -5.91 0.95
N LYS A 107 -19.88 -5.52 -0.25
CA LYS A 107 -20.61 -5.80 -1.50
C LYS A 107 -19.88 -6.89 -2.26
N ILE A 108 -20.60 -7.95 -2.61
CA ILE A 108 -20.08 -9.00 -3.50
C ILE A 108 -19.90 -8.37 -4.89
N GLY A 109 -18.71 -8.50 -5.47
CA GLY A 109 -18.44 -8.04 -6.83
C GLY A 109 -19.28 -8.80 -7.87
N ARG A 110 -19.39 -8.26 -9.09
CA ARG A 110 -20.00 -8.96 -10.23
C ARG A 110 -19.11 -10.13 -10.69
N GLY A 111 -19.17 -11.22 -9.96
CA GLY A 111 -18.37 -12.43 -10.17
C GLY A 111 -18.77 -13.48 -9.14
N GLY A 112 -20.08 -13.72 -9.03
CA GLY A 112 -20.64 -14.81 -8.24
C GLY A 112 -20.78 -16.03 -9.13
N GLY A 113 -19.81 -16.93 -9.02
CA GLY A 113 -19.67 -18.25 -9.62
C GLY A 113 -18.32 -18.79 -9.21
#